data_AF-A0ABD4VDZ0-F1
#
_entry.id   AF-A0ABD4VDZ0-F1
#
_cell.length_a   1.000
_cell.length_b   1.000
_cell.length_c   1.000
_cell.angle_alpha   90.00
_cell.angle_beta   90.00
_cell.angle_gamma   90.00
#
_symmetry.space_group_name_H-M   'P 1'
#
loop_
_entity.id
_entity.type
_entity.pdbx_description
1 polymer ?
#
loop_
_entity_poly.entity_id
_entity_poly.type
_entity_poly.pdbx_seq_one_letter_code
_entity_poly.pdbx_strand_id
1 'polypeptide(L)'
;MHSLPEPTPTAPAAGQAHLDTQATQLLAAIEEAMHTPTSYRDDSPVPSVGAMPPVQQPGRPAMSQGATDASVLMLAGGATTSMVGLTAAALMCVSRWADPVVCALVFGAPTALALAIGRMLKRARQVMPDEHHHHYNGPVDQRHVHTSSKGVWVKNRNEQ
;
A
#
# COMPACT_ATOMS: atom_id res chain seq x y z
N MET A 1 -55.38 12.16 -99.47
CA MET A 1 -54.67 11.63 -98.29
C MET A 1 -53.72 12.72 -97.82
N HIS A 2 -54.00 13.35 -96.68
CA HIS A 2 -53.26 14.50 -96.15
C HIS A 2 -52.52 14.01 -94.89
N SER A 3 -51.19 13.94 -94.91
CA SER A 3 -50.37 13.55 -93.76
C SER A 3 -49.99 14.79 -92.96
N LEU A 4 -50.40 14.84 -91.69
CA LEU A 4 -49.98 15.88 -90.74
C LEU A 4 -48.55 15.60 -90.23
N PRO A 5 -47.74 16.63 -89.95
CA PRO A 5 -46.41 16.46 -89.40
C PRO A 5 -46.47 16.04 -87.92
N GLU A 6 -45.61 15.11 -87.53
CA GLU A 6 -45.49 14.60 -86.17
C GLU A 6 -44.81 15.65 -85.28
N PRO A 7 -45.35 16.00 -84.09
CA PRO A 7 -44.76 17.00 -83.22
C PRO A 7 -43.52 16.44 -82.51
N THR A 8 -42.37 17.07 -82.73
CA THR A 8 -41.14 16.82 -81.97
C THR A 8 -41.32 17.31 -80.52
N PRO A 9 -41.19 16.44 -79.50
CA PRO A 9 -41.38 16.85 -78.12
C PRO A 9 -40.26 17.80 -77.70
N THR A 10 -40.63 19.08 -77.49
CA THR A 10 -39.75 20.16 -77.01
C THR A 10 -39.99 20.40 -75.51
N ALA A 11 -40.27 19.35 -74.75
CA ALA A 11 -40.44 19.44 -73.30
C ALA A 11 -39.13 19.00 -72.63
N PRO A 12 -38.50 19.84 -71.77
CA PRO A 12 -37.38 19.35 -70.98
C PRO A 12 -37.87 18.17 -70.15
N ALA A 13 -37.10 17.09 -70.10
CA ALA A 13 -37.45 15.89 -69.36
C ALA A 13 -37.76 16.25 -67.90
N ALA A 14 -39.05 16.25 -67.57
CA ALA A 14 -39.57 16.75 -66.31
C ALA A 14 -39.02 15.90 -65.15
N GLY A 15 -38.23 16.52 -64.28
CA GLY A 15 -37.77 15.92 -63.01
C GLY A 15 -36.28 15.60 -62.92
N GLN A 16 -35.51 15.57 -64.02
CA GLN A 16 -34.10 15.15 -63.97
C GLN A 16 -33.16 16.23 -63.41
N ALA A 17 -33.27 17.49 -63.84
CA ALA A 17 -32.37 18.56 -63.39
C ALA A 17 -32.42 18.83 -61.87
N HIS A 18 -33.59 18.62 -61.24
CA HIS A 18 -33.75 18.82 -59.80
C HIS A 18 -33.14 17.67 -58.98
N LEU A 19 -33.22 16.44 -59.48
CA LEU A 19 -32.61 15.26 -58.87
C LEU A 19 -31.08 15.35 -58.91
N ASP A 20 -30.50 15.82 -60.02
CA ASP A 20 -29.05 16.00 -60.15
C ASP A 20 -28.51 17.04 -59.15
N THR A 21 -29.27 18.13 -58.95
CA THR A 21 -28.89 19.19 -57.99
C THR A 21 -28.97 18.68 -56.54
N GLN A 22 -30.02 17.93 -56.18
CA GLN A 22 -30.17 17.34 -54.85
C GLN A 22 -29.12 16.25 -54.59
N ALA A 23 -28.79 15.43 -55.59
CA ALA A 23 -27.75 14.42 -55.48
C ALA A 23 -26.38 15.04 -55.22
N THR A 24 -26.07 16.17 -55.88
CA THR A 24 -24.82 16.90 -55.68
C THR A 24 -24.76 17.52 -54.27
N GLN A 25 -25.87 18.05 -53.76
CA GLN A 25 -25.96 18.56 -52.39
C GLN A 25 -25.81 17.46 -51.33
N LEU A 26 -26.39 16.28 -51.58
CA LEU A 26 -26.26 15.13 -50.69
C LEU A 26 -24.82 14.62 -50.64
N LEU A 27 -24.13 14.52 -51.79
CA LEU A 27 -22.71 14.15 -51.82
C LEU A 27 -21.86 15.15 -51.03
N ALA A 28 -22.09 16.46 -51.22
CA ALA A 28 -21.37 17.49 -50.48
C ALA A 28 -21.61 17.41 -48.97
N ALA A 29 -22.84 17.10 -48.55
CA ALA A 29 -23.17 16.94 -47.13
C ALA A 29 -22.53 15.67 -46.52
N ILE A 30 -22.44 14.58 -47.29
CA ILE A 30 -21.76 13.35 -46.86
C ILE A 30 -20.25 13.60 -46.74
N GLU A 31 -19.66 14.28 -47.72
CA GLU A 31 -18.23 14.64 -47.72
C GLU A 31 -17.87 15.46 -46.47
N GLU A 32 -18.66 16.49 -46.16
CA GLU A 32 -18.52 17.33 -44.97
C GLU A 32 -18.66 16.53 -43.67
N ALA A 33 -19.64 15.63 -43.61
CA ALA A 33 -19.86 14.77 -42.45
C ALA A 33 -18.70 13.77 -42.23
N MET A 34 -18.07 13.28 -43.30
CA MET A 34 -16.89 12.42 -43.20
C MET A 34 -15.63 13.15 -42.74
N HIS A 35 -15.50 14.45 -43.06
CA HIS A 35 -14.37 15.27 -42.64
C HIS A 35 -14.50 15.78 -41.20
N THR A 36 -15.70 15.65 -40.60
CA THR A 36 -15.92 15.99 -39.20
C THR A 36 -15.38 14.88 -38.29
N PRO A 37 -14.34 15.13 -37.47
CA PRO A 37 -13.80 14.12 -36.58
C PRO A 37 -14.84 13.72 -35.52
N THR A 38 -15.33 12.48 -35.59
CA THR A 38 -16.35 11.93 -34.67
C THR A 38 -15.75 11.35 -33.39
N SER A 39 -14.42 11.27 -33.29
CA SER A 39 -13.72 10.78 -32.11
C SER A 39 -12.57 11.70 -31.73
N TYR A 40 -12.57 12.16 -30.49
CA TYR A 40 -11.42 12.81 -29.86
C TYR A 40 -10.79 11.82 -28.88
N ARG A 41 -9.52 11.47 -29.10
CA ARG A 41 -8.72 10.72 -28.14
C ARG A 41 -7.82 11.71 -27.43
N ASP A 42 -7.99 11.79 -26.12
CA ASP A 42 -7.11 12.59 -25.27
C ASP A 42 -5.83 11.78 -25.01
N ASP A 43 -4.73 12.19 -25.63
CA ASP A 43 -3.40 11.61 -25.44
C ASP A 43 -2.59 12.35 -24.36
N SER A 44 -3.23 13.25 -23.58
CA SER A 44 -2.56 13.90 -22.47
C SER A 44 -2.05 12.85 -21.46
N PRO A 45 -0.84 13.03 -20.93
CA PRO A 45 -0.28 12.08 -19.97
C PRO A 45 -1.16 12.01 -18.74
N VAL A 46 -1.68 10.83 -18.43
CA VAL A 46 -2.49 10.60 -17.23
C VAL A 46 -1.62 10.91 -16.01
N PRO A 47 -2.02 11.85 -15.13
CA PRO A 47 -1.26 12.16 -13.94
C PRO A 47 -1.18 10.93 -13.04
N SER A 48 -0.01 10.69 -12.44
CA SER A 48 0.22 9.56 -11.53
C SER A 48 -0.66 9.61 -10.27
N VAL A 49 -1.16 10.80 -9.94
CA VAL A 49 -2.06 11.04 -8.82
C VAL A 49 -3.22 11.89 -9.30
N GLY A 50 -4.44 11.38 -9.15
CA GLY A 50 -5.67 12.12 -9.44
C GLY A 50 -5.96 13.16 -8.36
N ALA A 51 -6.74 14.18 -8.69
CA ALA A 51 -7.19 15.21 -7.72
C ALA A 51 -8.18 14.68 -6.67
N MET A 52 -8.61 13.41 -6.79
CA MET A 52 -9.51 12.79 -5.83
C MET A 52 -8.77 12.57 -4.50
N PRO A 53 -9.29 13.08 -3.37
CA PRO A 53 -8.71 12.78 -2.07
C PRO A 53 -8.75 11.26 -1.81
N PRO A 54 -7.78 10.70 -1.05
CA PRO A 54 -7.77 9.29 -0.71
C PRO A 54 -9.11 8.86 -0.10
N VAL A 55 -9.87 8.05 -0.83
CA VAL A 55 -11.11 7.46 -0.32
C VAL A 55 -10.71 6.33 0.63
N GLN A 56 -11.33 6.27 1.81
CA GLN A 56 -11.10 5.15 2.72
C GLN A 56 -11.50 3.85 2.04
N GLN A 57 -10.52 2.97 1.84
CA GLN A 57 -10.78 1.64 1.33
C GLN A 57 -11.56 0.84 2.39
N PRO A 58 -12.74 0.29 2.05
CA PRO A 58 -13.44 -0.64 2.93
C PRO A 58 -12.55 -1.86 3.13
N GLY A 59 -12.00 -2.03 4.33
CA GLY A 59 -11.06 -3.12 4.60
C GLY A 59 -10.41 -2.98 5.97
N ARG A 60 -9.71 -4.04 6.38
CA ARG A 60 -8.89 -3.98 7.59
C ARG A 60 -7.70 -3.07 7.29
N PRO A 61 -7.45 -2.01 8.09
CA PRO A 61 -6.28 -1.16 7.88
C PRO A 61 -5.02 -2.02 7.87
N ALA A 62 -3.99 -1.57 7.15
CA ALA A 62 -2.68 -2.21 7.19
C ALA A 62 -2.29 -2.45 8.65
N MET A 63 -1.97 -3.70 8.97
CA MET A 63 -1.68 -4.13 10.34
C MET A 63 -0.56 -3.23 10.88
N SER A 64 -0.82 -2.58 12.02
CA SER A 64 0.16 -1.70 12.65
C SER A 64 1.48 -2.45 12.84
N GLN A 65 2.60 -1.78 12.57
CA GLN A 65 3.93 -2.37 12.68
C GLN A 65 4.18 -2.99 14.07
N GLY A 66 3.67 -2.35 15.13
CA GLY A 66 3.75 -2.90 16.49
C GLY A 66 2.94 -4.20 16.68
N ALA A 67 1.80 -4.34 15.98
CA ALA A 67 1.03 -5.58 16.01
C ALA A 67 1.75 -6.71 15.24
N THR A 68 2.43 -6.37 14.14
CA THR A 68 3.25 -7.32 13.39
C THR A 68 4.44 -7.79 14.23
N ASP A 69 5.16 -6.87 14.87
CA ASP A 69 6.28 -7.20 15.75
C ASP A 69 5.86 -8.07 16.93
N ALA A 70 4.72 -7.77 17.56
CA ALA A 70 4.16 -8.60 18.61
C ALA A 70 3.84 -10.02 18.13
N SER A 71 3.27 -10.16 16.93
CA SER A 71 2.94 -11.47 16.35
C SER A 71 4.20 -12.28 16.04
N VAL A 72 5.25 -11.63 15.52
CA VAL A 72 6.55 -12.25 15.28
C VAL A 72 7.19 -12.70 16.60
N LEU A 73 7.13 -11.88 17.65
CA LEU A 73 7.62 -12.25 18.97
C LEU A 73 6.87 -13.44 19.57
N MET A 74 5.54 -13.48 19.44
CA MET A 74 4.75 -14.62 19.92
C MET A 74 5.07 -15.90 19.14
N LEU A 75 5.23 -15.80 17.82
CA LEU A 75 5.61 -16.95 16.99
C LEU A 75 7.02 -17.45 17.34
N ALA A 76 7.99 -16.54 17.46
CA ALA A 76 9.35 -16.88 17.85
C ALA A 76 9.38 -17.53 19.24
N GLY A 77 8.69 -16.94 20.22
CA GLY A 77 8.60 -17.49 21.57
C GLY A 77 7.94 -18.88 21.60
N GLY A 78 6.87 -19.07 20.83
CA GLY A 78 6.21 -20.37 20.68
C GLY A 78 7.12 -21.42 20.05
N ALA A 79 7.82 -21.08 18.96
CA ALA A 79 8.74 -21.97 18.28
C ALA A 79 9.94 -22.37 19.16
N THR A 80 10.49 -21.43 19.93
CA THR A 80 11.58 -21.75 20.86
C THR A 80 11.12 -22.66 21.99
N THR A 81 9.91 -22.41 22.54
CA THR A 81 9.37 -23.21 23.64
C THR A 81 9.04 -24.63 23.16
N SER A 82 8.50 -24.78 21.95
CA SER A 82 8.20 -26.09 21.38
C SER A 82 9.46 -26.87 21.04
N MET A 83 10.50 -26.25 20.48
CA MET A 83 11.78 -26.94 20.23
C MET A 83 12.40 -27.47 21.52
N VAL A 84 12.46 -26.65 22.58
CA VAL A 84 13.03 -27.09 23.87
C VAL A 84 12.15 -28.16 24.52
N GLY A 85 10.84 -28.00 24.52
CA GLY A 85 9.91 -28.97 25.10
C GLY A 85 9.88 -30.31 24.36
N LEU A 86 9.92 -30.30 23.03
CA LEU A 86 9.92 -31.52 22.21
C LEU A 86 11.26 -32.25 22.29
N THR A 87 12.38 -31.52 22.25
CA THR A 87 13.69 -32.15 22.49
C THR A 87 13.76 -32.73 23.89
N ALA A 88 13.14 -32.09 24.88
CA ALA A 88 13.05 -32.63 26.23
C ALA A 88 12.28 -33.94 26.31
N ALA A 89 11.07 -33.94 25.76
CA ALA A 89 10.21 -35.11 25.72
C ALA A 89 10.85 -36.25 24.92
N ALA A 90 11.50 -35.95 23.80
CA ALA A 90 12.19 -36.93 22.97
C ALA A 90 13.36 -37.57 23.72
N LEU A 91 14.18 -36.78 24.43
CA LEU A 91 15.28 -37.31 25.24
C LEU A 91 14.77 -38.19 26.39
N MET A 92 13.69 -37.80 27.07
CA MET A 92 13.08 -38.64 28.10
C MET A 92 12.52 -39.95 27.53
N CYS A 93 11.87 -39.88 26.37
CA CYS A 93 11.26 -41.04 25.70
C CYS A 93 12.32 -42.04 25.21
N VAL A 94 13.41 -41.55 24.62
CA VAL A 94 14.51 -42.40 24.10
C VAL A 94 15.35 -43.00 25.23
N SER A 95 15.52 -42.29 26.35
CA SER A 95 16.44 -42.72 27.41
C SER A 95 15.87 -43.83 28.29
N ARG A 96 14.55 -44.04 28.31
CA ARG A 96 13.78 -45.06 29.05
C ARG A 96 14.00 -45.12 30.59
N TRP A 97 15.10 -44.56 31.13
CA TRP A 97 15.54 -44.38 32.53
C TRP A 97 16.71 -43.35 32.58
N ALA A 98 16.48 -42.05 32.40
CA ALA A 98 17.57 -41.06 32.43
C ALA A 98 17.88 -40.58 33.85
N ASP A 99 19.15 -40.68 34.24
CA ASP A 99 19.74 -40.06 35.44
C ASP A 99 19.31 -38.57 35.56
N PRO A 100 18.68 -38.16 36.68
CA PRO A 100 18.16 -36.80 36.85
C PRO A 100 19.22 -35.72 36.68
N VAL A 101 20.51 -36.04 36.89
CA VAL A 101 21.62 -35.11 36.71
C VAL A 101 21.82 -34.75 35.23
N VAL A 102 21.67 -35.71 34.31
CA VAL A 102 21.80 -35.47 32.86
C VAL A 102 20.62 -34.65 32.35
N CYS A 103 19.40 -34.95 32.82
CA CYS A 103 18.23 -34.13 32.54
C CYS A 103 18.40 -32.70 33.06
N ALA A 104 18.87 -32.52 34.29
CA ALA A 104 19.12 -31.21 34.87
C ALA A 104 20.18 -30.42 34.10
N LEU A 105 21.24 -31.08 33.60
CA LEU A 105 22.30 -30.41 32.85
C LEU A 105 21.85 -30.04 31.43
N VAL A 106 21.12 -30.93 30.75
CA VAL A 106 20.62 -30.70 29.39
C VAL A 106 19.51 -29.64 29.36
N PHE A 107 18.62 -29.57 30.36
CA PHE A 107 17.57 -28.52 30.40
C PHE A 107 18.00 -27.28 31.16
N GLY A 108 18.75 -27.42 32.25
CA GLY A 108 19.14 -26.31 33.12
C GLY A 108 20.22 -25.43 32.51
N ALA A 109 21.22 -26.00 31.85
CA ALA A 109 22.32 -25.19 31.30
C ALA A 109 21.87 -24.26 30.16
N PRO A 110 21.07 -24.71 29.15
CA PRO A 110 20.61 -23.83 28.09
C PRO A 110 19.63 -22.76 28.58
N THR A 111 18.73 -23.11 29.52
CA THR A 111 17.77 -22.15 30.08
C THR A 111 18.44 -21.08 30.94
N ALA A 112 19.42 -21.47 31.76
CA ALA A 112 20.22 -20.51 32.53
C ALA A 112 21.02 -19.57 31.61
N LEU A 113 21.61 -20.10 30.53
CA LEU A 113 22.34 -19.30 29.55
C LEU A 113 21.42 -18.30 28.83
N ALA A 114 20.26 -18.75 28.35
CA ALA A 114 19.29 -17.89 27.68
C ALA A 114 18.78 -16.77 28.60
N LEU A 115 18.50 -17.08 29.87
CA LEU A 115 18.10 -16.09 30.87
C LEU A 115 19.23 -15.09 31.17
N ALA A 116 20.48 -15.54 31.25
CA ALA A 116 21.63 -14.66 31.45
C ALA A 116 21.78 -13.66 30.30
N ILE A 117 21.69 -14.12 29.05
CA ILE A 117 21.76 -13.27 27.86
C ILE A 117 20.57 -12.30 27.81
N GLY A 118 19.35 -12.78 28.06
CA GLY A 118 18.16 -11.93 28.10
C GLY A 118 18.25 -10.84 29.17
N ARG A 119 18.79 -11.17 30.35
CA ARG A 119 18.99 -10.22 31.45
C ARG A 119 20.08 -9.19 31.12
N MET A 120 21.14 -9.61 30.42
CA MET A 120 22.19 -8.71 29.92
C MET A 120 21.64 -7.72 28.90
N LEU A 121 20.90 -8.21 27.89
CA LEU A 121 20.28 -7.37 26.87
C LEU A 121 19.27 -6.39 27.47
N LYS A 122 18.46 -6.83 28.43
CA LYS A 122 17.52 -5.96 29.14
C LYS A 122 18.23 -4.82 29.87
N ARG A 123 19.37 -5.09 30.52
CA ARG A 123 20.19 -4.05 31.16
C ARG A 123 20.85 -3.13 30.14
N ALA A 124 21.32 -3.65 29.02
CA ALA A 124 21.92 -2.83 27.96
C ALA A 124 20.90 -1.85 27.36
N ARG A 125 19.65 -2.28 27.15
CA ARG A 125 18.57 -1.42 26.63
C ARG A 125 18.18 -0.29 27.58
N GLN A 126 18.34 -0.46 28.90
CA GLN A 126 18.08 0.60 29.88
C GLN A 126 19.10 1.74 29.85
N VAL A 127 20.23 1.54 29.15
CA VAL A 127 21.26 2.58 28.96
C VAL A 127 21.01 3.38 27.67
N MET A 128 20.10 2.92 26.81
CA MET A 128 19.77 3.65 25.58
C MET A 128 18.85 4.84 25.89
N PRO A 129 19.04 6.00 25.21
CA PRO A 129 18.15 7.15 25.35
C PRO A 129 16.72 6.74 25.02
N ASP A 130 15.77 7.13 25.88
CA ASP A 130 14.35 6.88 25.65
C ASP A 130 13.87 7.78 24.50
N GLU A 131 13.51 7.17 23.37
CA GLU A 131 13.09 7.89 22.17
C GLU A 131 11.60 8.24 22.30
N HIS A 132 11.32 9.45 22.77
CA HIS A 132 9.94 9.92 22.93
C HIS A 132 9.43 10.54 21.62
N HIS A 133 8.62 9.78 20.88
CA HIS A 133 7.92 10.28 19.69
C HIS A 133 6.70 11.08 20.12
N HIS A 134 6.81 12.41 20.09
CA HIS A 134 5.68 13.30 20.34
C HIS A 134 5.07 13.81 19.02
N HIS A 135 3.81 13.46 18.78
CA HIS A 135 3.04 14.00 17.66
C HIS A 135 2.12 15.11 18.17
N TYR A 136 2.27 16.32 17.64
CA TYR A 136 1.47 17.48 17.99
C TYR A 136 0.75 18.05 16.76
N ASN A 137 -0.55 18.33 16.90
CA ASN A 137 -1.40 18.85 15.82
C ASN A 137 -1.59 20.39 15.91
N GLY A 138 -0.56 21.13 16.32
CA GLY A 138 -0.62 22.59 16.48
C GLY A 138 0.76 23.24 16.45
N PRO A 139 0.86 24.59 16.45
CA PRO A 139 2.15 25.28 16.49
C PRO A 139 2.87 24.98 17.81
N VAL A 140 4.00 24.26 17.73
CA VAL A 140 4.82 23.84 18.87
C VAL A 140 6.03 24.75 19.00
N ASP A 141 6.24 25.32 20.18
CA ASP A 141 7.52 25.92 20.59
C ASP A 141 8.42 24.82 21.16
N GLN A 142 9.42 24.37 20.40
CA GLN A 142 10.33 23.30 20.79
C GLN A 142 11.56 23.88 21.49
N ARG A 143 11.63 23.74 22.82
CA ARG A 143 12.77 24.15 23.63
C ARG A 143 13.57 22.94 24.09
N HIS A 144 14.82 22.83 23.67
CA HIS A 144 15.75 21.84 24.19
C HIS A 144 16.42 22.39 25.45
N VAL A 145 16.02 21.87 26.62
CA VAL A 145 16.65 22.20 27.90
C VAL A 145 17.40 20.98 28.39
N HIS A 146 18.73 21.11 28.51
CA HIS A 146 19.57 20.06 29.06
C HIS A 146 19.64 20.21 30.59
N THR A 147 19.02 19.26 31.30
CA THR A 147 19.04 19.22 32.77
C THR A 147 20.01 18.14 33.22
N SER A 148 21.06 18.53 33.95
CA SER A 148 22.00 17.60 34.58
C SER A 148 21.73 17.52 36.08
N SER A 149 21.18 16.39 36.55
CA SER A 149 21.00 16.10 37.96
C SER A 149 22.11 15.16 38.44
N LYS A 150 22.97 15.64 39.35
CA LYS A 150 24.05 14.83 39.96
C LYS A 150 23.98 14.92 41.49
N GLY A 151 24.05 13.77 42.17
CA GLY A 151 24.25 13.67 43.63
C GLY A 151 23.03 13.16 44.44
N VAL A 152 23.28 12.81 45.70
CA VAL A 152 22.27 12.34 46.70
C VAL A 152 21.34 13.49 47.15
N TRP A 153 21.76 14.74 46.93
CA TRP A 153 20.92 15.93 47.08
C TRP A 153 20.85 16.63 45.72
N VAL A 154 19.68 16.58 45.07
CA VAL A 154 19.53 17.03 43.69
C VAL A 154 19.44 18.55 43.64
N LYS A 155 20.50 19.19 43.13
CA LYS A 155 20.47 20.60 42.72
C LYS A 155 20.28 20.65 41.20
N ASN A 156 19.07 21.00 40.77
CA ASN A 156 18.78 21.18 39.35
C ASN A 156 19.39 22.49 38.86
N ARG A 157 20.25 22.42 37.85
CA ARG A 157 20.73 23.56 37.09
C ARG A 157 20.28 23.37 35.64
N ASN A 158 19.47 24.30 35.17
CA ASN A 158 19.02 24.35 33.78
C ASN A 158 19.93 25.34 33.06
N GLU A 159 20.63 24.87 32.04
CA GLU A 159 21.46 25.71 31.16
C GLU A 159 20.68 25.90 29.85
N GLN A 160 20.57 27.15 29.39
CA GLN A 160 19.85 27.56 28.18
C GLN A 160 20.85 27.83 27.06
#